data_AF-A0A2G1X8D2-F1
#
_entry.id   AF-A0A2G1X8D2-F1
#
_cell.length_a   1.000
_cell.length_b   1.000
_cell.length_c   1.000
_cell.angle_alpha   90.00
_cell.angle_beta   90.00
_cell.angle_gamma   90.00
#
_symmetry.space_group_name_H-M   'P 1'
#
loop_
_entity.id
_entity.type
_entity.pdbx_description
1 polymer ?
#
loop_
_entity_poly.entity_id
_entity_poly.type
_entity_poly.pdbx_seq_one_letter_code
_entity_poly.pdbx_strand_id
1 'polypeptide(L)'
;VDDRAAFVAEAFDAIAPGGSLIVVNWHDRPREATTVGGEPRGPPTELRMPPEETEGAVSRAAAFELDRRIDLPPYHYALVFRR
;
A
#
# COMPACT_ATOMS: atom_id res chain seq x y z
N VAL A 1 -9.99 -2.92 -4.38
CA VAL A 1 -9.68 -2.61 -5.80
C VAL A 1 -9.57 -3.93 -6.50
N ASP A 2 -10.46 -4.18 -7.45
CA ASP A 2 -10.59 -5.51 -8.04
C ASP A 2 -9.49 -5.76 -9.08
N ASP A 3 -9.17 -4.76 -9.91
CA ASP A 3 -8.00 -4.76 -10.79
C ASP A 3 -6.91 -3.83 -10.27
N ARG A 4 -5.96 -4.41 -9.53
CA ARG A 4 -4.82 -3.68 -8.95
C ARG A 4 -3.83 -3.20 -10.02
N ALA A 5 -3.65 -3.96 -11.10
CA ALA A 5 -2.65 -3.64 -12.12
C ALA A 5 -3.10 -2.46 -12.97
N ALA A 6 -4.36 -2.47 -13.43
CA ALA A 6 -4.94 -1.34 -14.16
C ALA A 6 -4.92 -0.06 -13.32
N PHE A 7 -5.31 -0.15 -12.04
CA PHE A 7 -5.30 1.00 -11.14
C PHE A 7 -3.90 1.62 -10.98
N VAL A 8 -2.85 0.81 -10.86
CA VAL A 8 -1.48 1.32 -10.77
C VAL A 8 -1.01 1.92 -12.08
N ALA A 9 -1.35 1.33 -13.23
CA ALA A 9 -1.01 1.88 -14.54
C ALA A 9 -1.66 3.25 -14.77
N GLU A 10 -2.94 3.40 -14.44
CA GLU A 10 -3.65 4.68 -14.53
C GLU A 10 -3.07 5.73 -13.57
N ALA A 11 -2.70 5.33 -12.35
CA ALA A 11 -2.02 6.21 -11.41
C ALA A 11 -0.65 6.66 -11.94
N PHE A 12 0.10 5.76 -12.57
CA PHE A 12 1.36 6.09 -13.23
C PHE A 12 1.14 7.17 -14.29
N ASP A 13 0.18 6.97 -15.19
CA ASP A 13 -0.11 7.91 -16.27
C ASP A 13 -0.54 9.29 -15.76
N ALA A 14 -1.29 9.35 -14.66
CA ALA A 14 -1.77 10.59 -14.06
C ALA A 14 -0.70 11.42 -13.32
N ILE A 15 0.34 10.80 -12.77
CA ILE A 15 1.38 11.47 -11.98
C ILE A 15 2.44 12.06 -12.90
N ALA A 16 2.81 13.34 -12.84
CA ALA A 16 3.88 13.86 -13.72
C ALA A 16 5.25 13.18 -13.51
N PRO A 17 6.15 13.13 -14.53
CA PRO A 17 7.53 12.68 -14.33
C PRO A 17 8.23 13.43 -13.19
N GLY A 18 8.93 12.72 -12.31
CA GLY A 18 9.50 13.27 -11.08
C GLY A 18 8.51 13.39 -9.91
N GLY A 19 7.24 13.01 -10.13
CA GLY A 19 6.22 12.90 -9.09
C GLY A 19 6.36 11.64 -8.25
N SER A 20 5.40 11.42 -7.34
CA SER A 20 5.43 10.27 -6.44
C SER A 20 4.06 9.65 -6.23
N LEU A 21 4.03 8.33 -6.11
CA LEU A 21 2.90 7.55 -5.61
C LEU A 21 3.19 7.15 -4.16
N ILE A 22 2.25 7.39 -3.25
CA ILE A 22 2.35 6.97 -1.85
C ILE A 22 1.20 6.02 -1.56
N VAL A 23 1.52 4.78 -1.21
CA VAL A 23 0.53 3.79 -0.78
C VAL A 23 0.60 3.68 0.73
N VAL A 24 -0.51 3.98 1.41
CA VAL A 24 -0.69 3.75 2.84
C VAL A 24 -1.60 2.55 3.03
N ASN A 25 -1.15 1.54 3.75
CA ASN A 25 -1.91 0.30 3.92
C ASN A 25 -1.76 -0.26 5.35
N TRP A 26 -2.66 -1.16 5.71
CA TRP A 26 -2.62 -1.89 6.97
C TRP A 26 -1.54 -2.96 6.91
N HIS A 27 -0.77 -3.12 7.98
CA HIS A 27 0.10 -4.28 8.17
C HIS A 27 -0.69 -5.58 8.11
N ASP A 28 -0.05 -6.64 7.61
CA ASP A 28 -0.62 -7.98 7.57
C ASP A 28 -0.62 -8.62 8.97
N ARG A 29 -1.58 -8.15 9.77
CA ARG A 29 -1.91 -8.66 11.09
C ARG A 29 -3.39 -9.01 11.09
N PRO A 30 -3.84 -9.99 11.88
CA PRO A 30 -5.27 -10.24 12.06
C PRO A 30 -6.01 -8.97 12.45
N ARG A 31 -7.21 -8.75 11.90
CA ARG A 31 -8.04 -7.59 12.21
C ARG A 31 -8.35 -7.48 13.70
N GLU A 32 -8.52 -8.61 14.35
CA GLU A 32 -8.78 -8.75 15.79
C GLU A 32 -7.61 -8.23 16.63
N ALA A 33 -6.39 -8.23 16.08
CA ALA A 33 -5.18 -7.74 16.74
C ALA A 33 -4.88 -6.25 16.45
N THR A 34 -5.63 -5.60 15.57
CA THR A 34 -5.47 -4.18 15.23
C THR A 34 -6.61 -3.37 15.84
N THR A 35 -6.56 -3.14 17.16
CA THR A 35 -7.66 -2.53 17.92
C THR A 35 -7.47 -1.04 18.16
N VAL A 36 -8.56 -0.27 18.11
CA VAL A 36 -8.57 1.16 18.45
C VAL A 36 -9.71 1.39 19.43
N GLY A 37 -9.39 1.86 20.63
CA GLY A 37 -10.38 1.99 21.72
C GLY A 37 -10.94 0.64 22.20
N GLY A 38 -10.18 -0.46 22.02
CA GLY A 38 -10.61 -1.82 22.36
C GLY A 38 -11.32 -2.57 21.24
N GLU A 39 -11.68 -1.89 20.15
CA GLU A 39 -12.46 -2.47 19.06
C GLU A 39 -11.61 -2.82 17.83
N PRO A 40 -11.80 -3.98 17.19
CA PRO A 40 -11.08 -4.34 15.96
C PRO A 40 -11.28 -3.33 14.81
N ARG A 41 -10.17 -2.91 14.20
CA ARG A 41 -10.16 -1.88 13.16
C ARG A 41 -9.42 -2.32 11.90
N GLY A 42 -9.81 -1.71 10.79
CA GLY A 42 -9.25 -1.98 9.46
C GLY A 42 -10.08 -2.96 8.64
N PRO A 43 -9.62 -3.26 7.42
CA PRO A 43 -10.28 -4.20 6.53
C PRO A 43 -10.23 -5.63 7.09
N PRO A 44 -11.06 -6.53 6.56
CA PRO A 44 -10.92 -7.97 6.76
C PRO A 44 -9.48 -8.45 6.55
N THR A 45 -9.06 -9.46 7.31
CA THR A 45 -7.68 -9.96 7.33
C THR A 45 -7.24 -10.46 5.95
N GLU A 46 -8.13 -11.10 5.22
CA GLU A 46 -7.91 -11.65 3.88
C GLU A 46 -7.64 -10.60 2.78
N LEU A 47 -7.92 -9.32 3.05
CA LEU A 47 -7.62 -8.22 2.14
C LEU A 47 -6.31 -7.51 2.48
N ARG A 48 -5.62 -7.93 3.55
CA ARG A 48 -4.36 -7.31 3.98
C ARG A 48 -3.22 -7.84 3.13
N MET A 49 -2.26 -6.96 2.88
CA MET A 49 -1.07 -7.26 2.10
C MET A 49 0.14 -6.79 2.89
N PRO A 50 1.18 -7.63 3.07
CA PRO A 50 2.44 -7.18 3.65
C PRO A 50 3.13 -6.15 2.73
N PRO A 51 4.03 -5.32 3.26
CA PRO A 51 4.73 -4.30 2.47
C PRO A 51 5.38 -4.85 1.19
N GLU A 52 5.98 -6.03 1.25
CA GLU A 52 6.64 -6.69 0.12
C GLU A 52 5.67 -7.06 -1.01
N GLU A 53 4.46 -7.51 -0.66
CA GLU A 53 3.43 -7.83 -1.66
C GLU A 53 2.91 -6.55 -2.31
N THR A 54 2.68 -5.50 -1.53
CA THR A 54 2.24 -4.19 -2.03
C THR A 54 3.28 -3.58 -2.97
N GLU A 55 4.56 -3.63 -2.60
CA GLU A 55 5.65 -3.19 -3.48
C GLU A 55 5.65 -3.98 -4.79
N GLY A 56 5.61 -5.31 -4.71
CA GLY A 56 5.58 -6.15 -5.89
C GLY A 56 4.38 -5.87 -6.79
N ALA A 57 3.21 -5.61 -6.22
CA ALA A 57 2.01 -5.26 -6.97
C ALA A 57 2.18 -3.95 -7.76
N VAL A 58 2.81 -2.93 -7.14
CA VAL A 58 3.07 -1.63 -7.80
C VAL A 58 4.15 -1.76 -8.87
N SER A 59 5.32 -2.29 -8.53
CA SER A 59 6.47 -2.34 -9.45
C SER A 59 6.30 -3.30 -10.62
N ARG A 60 5.39 -4.29 -10.54
CA ARG A 60 5.04 -5.14 -11.68
C ARG A 60 4.08 -4.48 -12.66
N ALA A 61 3.28 -3.52 -12.20
CA ALA A 61 2.21 -2.92 -13.00
C ALA A 61 2.68 -1.68 -13.77
N ALA A 62 3.65 -0.93 -13.25
CA ALA A 62 4.21 0.25 -13.90
C ALA A 62 5.65 0.50 -13.47
N ALA A 63 6.35 1.41 -14.17
CA ALA A 63 7.75 1.75 -13.94
C ALA A 63 7.98 2.63 -12.69
N PHE A 64 7.26 2.37 -11.61
CA PHE A 64 7.49 2.99 -10.32
C PHE A 64 8.70 2.37 -9.61
N GLU A 65 9.61 3.21 -9.14
CA GLU A 65 10.76 2.80 -8.33
C GLU A 65 10.48 3.05 -6.85
N LEU A 66 10.72 2.05 -5.99
CA LEU A 66 10.59 2.23 -4.54
C LEU A 66 11.67 3.20 -4.04
N ASP A 67 11.25 4.27 -3.38
CA ASP A 67 12.13 5.22 -2.69
C ASP A 67 12.28 4.85 -1.22
N ARG A 68 11.16 4.70 -0.51
CA ARG A 68 11.15 4.54 0.95
C ARG A 68 10.04 3.61 1.41
N ARG A 69 10.36 2.82 2.44
CA ARG A 69 9.39 2.12 3.28
C ARG A 69 9.35 2.80 4.65
N ILE A 70 8.15 3.10 5.14
CA ILE A 70 7.94 3.84 6.39
C ILE A 70 6.98 3.05 7.26
N ASP A 71 7.37 2.74 8.49
CA ASP A 71 6.44 2.23 9.50
C ASP A 71 5.57 3.38 10.01
N LEU A 72 4.25 3.17 10.02
CA LEU A 72 3.26 4.14 10.47
C LEU A 72 2.48 3.53 11.64
N PRO A 73 3.02 3.60 12.87
CA PRO A 73 2.37 3.01 14.01
C PRO A 73 0.99 3.65 14.27
N PRO A 74 0.02 2.89 14.80
CA PRO A 74 0.22 1.55 15.38
C PRO A 74 0.11 0.36 14.40
N TYR A 75 -0.56 0.52 13.25
CA TYR A 75 -0.97 -0.63 12.42
C TYR A 75 -0.79 -0.44 10.91
N HIS A 76 -0.13 0.64 10.49
CA HIS A 76 0.01 0.97 9.08
C HIS A 76 1.48 0.98 8.66
N TYR A 77 1.66 0.95 7.35
CA TYR A 77 2.91 1.32 6.71
C TYR A 77 2.62 2.22 5.52
N ALA A 78 3.65 2.89 5.05
CA ALA A 78 3.66 3.55 3.76
C ALA A 78 4.80 3.06 2.88
N LEU A 79 4.52 2.97 1.58
CA LEU A 79 5.50 2.79 0.53
C LEU A 79 5.46 4.05 -0.35
N VAL A 80 6.63 4.65 -0.56
CA VAL A 80 6.80 5.81 -1.43
C VAL A 80 7.51 5.36 -2.69
N PHE A 81 6.92 5.64 -3.84
CA PHE A 81 7.48 5.34 -5.15
C PHE A 81 7.70 6.62 -5.96
N ARG A 82 8.75 6.64 -6.79
CA ARG A 82 9.00 7.69 -7.78
C ARG A 82 8.53 7.26 -9.16
N ARG A 83 7.96 8.21 -9.92
CA ARG A 83 7.75 8.10 -11.37
C ARG A 83 8.90 8.77 -12.12
#